data_AF-A0A552K143-F1
#
_entry.id   AF-A0A552K143-F1
#
_cell.length_a   1.000
_cell.length_b   1.000
_cell.length_c   1.000
_cell.angle_alpha   90.00
_cell.angle_beta   90.00
_cell.angle_gamma   90.00
#
_symmetry.space_group_name_H-M   'P 1'
#
loop_
_entity.id
_entity.type
_entity.pdbx_description
1 polymer ?
#
loop_
_entity_poly.entity_id
_entity_poly.type
_entity_poly.pdbx_seq_one_letter_code
_entity_poly.pdbx_strand_id
1 'polypeptide(L)'
;MPLMTWQLWLAKDLVADYHLPWQKPQTLLTPERVAQSLFSLLIEIGSPAQPPKTRGKSPGWEKGKTRSKRKTYPTVKKRHSTPKKSATKAS
;
A
#
# COMPACT_ATOMS: atom_id res chain seq x y z
N MET A 1 -26.84 -3.23 -8.45
CA MET A 1 -25.55 -3.65 -9.05
C MET A 1 -25.72 -5.02 -9.70
N PRO A 2 -26.08 -5.10 -10.98
CA PRO A 2 -26.43 -6.37 -11.64
C PRO A 2 -25.27 -7.37 -11.69
N LEU A 3 -24.02 -6.90 -11.80
CA LEU A 3 -22.85 -7.76 -11.92
C LEU A 3 -22.64 -8.68 -10.70
N MET A 4 -22.84 -8.16 -9.49
CA MET A 4 -22.66 -8.92 -8.25
C MET A 4 -23.70 -10.04 -8.13
N THR A 5 -24.96 -9.75 -8.47
CA THR A 5 -26.03 -10.76 -8.46
C THR A 5 -25.78 -11.87 -9.48
N TRP A 6 -25.27 -11.52 -10.67
CA TRP A 6 -24.89 -12.49 -11.68
C TRP A 6 -23.72 -13.38 -11.23
N GLN A 7 -22.69 -12.81 -10.60
CA GLN A 7 -21.57 -13.56 -10.07
C GLN A 7 -22.02 -14.59 -9.01
N LEU A 8 -22.88 -14.18 -8.07
CA LEU A 8 -23.42 -15.07 -7.05
C LEU A 8 -24.33 -16.15 -7.65
N TRP A 9 -25.12 -15.80 -8.67
CA TRP A 9 -25.99 -16.77 -9.33
C TRP A 9 -25.20 -17.85 -10.07
N LEU A 10 -24.16 -17.45 -10.83
CA LEU A 10 -23.28 -18.39 -11.52
C LEU A 10 -22.44 -19.26 -10.58
N ALA A 11 -22.02 -18.70 -9.43
CA ALA A 11 -21.24 -19.44 -8.45
C ALA A 11 -22.05 -20.48 -7.68
N LYS A 12 -23.38 -20.39 -7.66
CA LYS A 12 -24.25 -21.24 -6.84
C LYS A 12 -23.99 -22.74 -7.03
N ASP A 13 -23.77 -23.19 -8.25
CA ASP A 13 -23.61 -24.62 -8.57
C ASP A 13 -22.16 -25.10 -8.43
N LEU A 14 -21.22 -24.17 -8.24
CA LEU A 14 -19.79 -24.46 -8.13
C LEU A 14 -19.33 -24.54 -6.67
N VAL A 15 -20.02 -23.85 -5.76
CA VAL A 15 -19.55 -23.64 -4.39
C VAL A 15 -20.21 -24.64 -3.42
N ALA A 16 -19.40 -25.26 -2.57
CA ALA A 16 -19.88 -26.06 -1.43
C ALA A 16 -20.26 -25.17 -0.22
N ASP A 17 -21.20 -25.62 0.61
CA ASP A 17 -21.64 -24.85 1.79
C ASP A 17 -20.51 -24.66 2.81
N TYR A 18 -20.04 -23.43 2.97
CA TYR A 18 -19.11 -23.02 4.02
C TYR A 18 -19.86 -22.20 5.06
N HIS A 19 -20.44 -22.88 6.04
CA HIS A 19 -21.22 -22.28 7.12
C HIS A 19 -20.37 -22.06 8.37
N LEU A 20 -20.75 -21.05 9.16
CA LEU A 20 -20.15 -20.81 10.48
C LEU A 20 -20.63 -21.90 11.46
N PRO A 21 -19.88 -22.18 12.55
CA PRO A 21 -20.20 -23.27 13.47
C PRO A 21 -21.60 -23.21 14.10
N TRP A 22 -22.21 -22.02 14.19
CA TRP A 22 -23.54 -21.79 14.73
C TRP A 22 -24.65 -21.74 13.67
N GLN A 23 -24.30 -21.83 12.39
CA GLN A 23 -25.25 -21.78 11.29
C GLN A 23 -25.65 -23.20 10.87
N LYS A 24 -26.93 -23.39 10.55
CA LYS A 24 -27.42 -24.69 10.08
C LYS A 24 -26.87 -24.98 8.67
N PRO A 25 -26.41 -26.20 8.39
CA PRO A 25 -26.00 -26.60 7.04
C PRO A 25 -27.19 -26.56 6.08
N GLN A 26 -26.95 -26.14 4.84
CA GLN A 26 -27.99 -26.05 3.80
C GLN A 26 -27.56 -26.75 2.52
N THR A 27 -28.46 -27.55 1.95
CA THR A 27 -28.24 -28.19 0.63
C THR A 27 -28.57 -27.25 -0.52
N LEU A 28 -29.60 -26.41 -0.36
CA LEU A 28 -29.97 -25.38 -1.33
C LEU A 28 -29.46 -24.02 -0.85
N LEU A 29 -28.35 -23.58 -1.44
CA LEU A 29 -27.71 -22.33 -1.05
C LEU A 29 -28.55 -21.11 -1.48
N THR A 30 -28.78 -20.20 -0.52
CA THR A 30 -29.28 -18.85 -0.79
C THR A 30 -28.14 -17.97 -1.33
N PRO A 31 -28.44 -16.85 -2.01
CA PRO A 31 -27.39 -15.96 -2.51
C PRO A 31 -26.43 -15.46 -1.43
N GLU A 32 -26.94 -15.28 -0.20
CA GLU A 32 -26.13 -14.93 0.98
C GLU A 32 -25.16 -16.06 1.35
N ARG A 33 -25.63 -17.31 1.34
CA ARG A 33 -24.79 -18.49 1.58
C ARG A 33 -23.70 -18.63 0.54
N VAL A 34 -24.05 -18.45 -0.73
CA VAL A 34 -23.08 -18.48 -1.83
C VAL A 34 -22.03 -17.38 -1.64
N ALA A 35 -22.42 -16.17 -1.25
CA ALA A 35 -21.47 -15.09 -0.97
C ALA A 35 -20.49 -15.45 0.17
N GLN A 36 -20.99 -16.10 1.22
CA GLN A 36 -20.19 -16.53 2.35
C GLN A 36 -19.15 -17.60 1.97
N SER A 37 -19.50 -18.51 1.05
CA SER A 37 -18.62 -19.58 0.60
C SER A 37 -17.80 -19.23 -0.66
N LEU A 38 -18.09 -18.11 -1.32
CA LEU A 38 -17.44 -17.66 -2.55
C LEU A 38 -15.92 -17.53 -2.42
N PHE A 39 -15.42 -17.18 -1.23
CA PHE A 39 -13.98 -17.02 -0.99
C PHE A 39 -13.19 -18.30 -1.25
N SER A 40 -13.75 -19.46 -0.87
CA SER A 40 -13.11 -20.76 -1.12
C SER A 40 -12.93 -21.03 -2.61
N LEU A 41 -13.95 -20.70 -3.42
CA LEU A 41 -13.88 -20.80 -4.88
C LEU A 41 -12.86 -19.81 -5.46
N LEU A 42 -12.77 -18.58 -4.94
CA LEU A 42 -11.78 -17.62 -5.42
C LEU A 42 -10.34 -18.07 -5.15
N ILE A 43 -10.09 -18.77 -4.05
CA ILE A 43 -8.77 -19.37 -3.78
C ILE A 43 -8.45 -20.44 -4.82
N GLU A 44 -9.43 -21.27 -5.19
CA GLU A 44 -9.27 -22.35 -6.16
C GLU A 44 -9.01 -21.82 -7.58
N ILE A 45 -9.74 -20.78 -8.00
CA ILE A 45 -9.49 -20.08 -9.27
C ILE A 45 -8.11 -19.41 -9.27
N GLY A 46 -7.70 -18.88 -8.10
CA GLY A 46 -6.47 -18.11 -7.96
C GLY A 46 -6.59 -16.70 -8.52
N SER A 47 -5.46 -16.00 -8.58
CA SER A 47 -5.39 -14.65 -9.13
C SER A 47 -4.87 -14.69 -10.57
N PRO A 48 -5.57 -14.07 -11.54
CA PRO A 48 -5.03 -13.91 -12.89
C PRO A 48 -3.88 -12.89 -12.95
N ALA A 49 -3.62 -12.18 -11.85
CA ALA A 49 -2.56 -11.18 -11.80
C ALA A 49 -1.18 -11.83 -11.89
N GLN A 50 -0.31 -11.23 -12.71
CA GLN A 50 1.10 -11.59 -12.73
C GLN A 50 1.73 -11.29 -11.35
N PRO A 51 2.69 -12.12 -10.90
CA PRO A 51 3.39 -11.86 -9.65
C PRO A 51 4.07 -10.48 -9.71
N PRO A 52 4.13 -9.74 -8.59
CA PRO A 52 4.77 -8.45 -8.57
C PRO A 52 6.25 -8.60 -8.94
N LYS A 53 6.79 -7.60 -9.67
CA LYS A 53 8.23 -7.55 -9.93
C LYS A 53 8.97 -7.52 -8.60
N THR A 54 9.88 -8.47 -8.39
CA THR A 54 10.76 -8.44 -7.23
C THR A 54 11.56 -7.14 -7.30
N ARG A 55 11.42 -6.26 -6.30
CA ARG A 55 12.22 -5.04 -6.19
C ARG A 55 13.73 -5.33 -6.24
N GLY A 56 14.12 -6.55 -5.85
CA GLY A 56 15.51 -6.96 -5.66
C GLY A 56 16.15 -6.21 -4.50
N LYS A 57 17.27 -6.73 -3.97
CA LYS A 57 18.21 -5.85 -3.26
C LYS A 57 18.96 -5.09 -4.34
N SER A 58 19.07 -3.77 -4.21
CA SER A 58 20.03 -3.03 -5.03
C SER A 58 21.41 -3.68 -4.81
N PRO A 59 22.24 -3.84 -5.86
CA PRO A 59 23.60 -4.42 -5.76
C PRO A 59 24.51 -3.67 -4.77
N GLY A 60 24.05 -2.54 -4.23
CA GLY A 60 24.79 -1.74 -3.29
C GLY A 60 25.90 -0.98 -4.02
N TRP A 61 26.92 -0.60 -3.27
CA TRP A 61 28.07 0.10 -3.84
C TRP A 61 29.13 -0.92 -4.26
N GLU A 62 29.74 -0.73 -5.43
CA GLU A 62 30.87 -1.57 -5.85
C GLU A 62 32.03 -1.49 -4.86
N LYS A 63 32.62 -2.64 -4.53
CA LYS A 63 33.79 -2.74 -3.66
C LYS A 63 34.97 -2.00 -4.31
N GLY A 64 35.64 -1.14 -3.56
CA GLY A 64 36.79 -0.36 -4.04
C GLY A 64 36.46 1.04 -4.58
N LYS A 65 35.18 1.43 -4.71
CA LYS A 65 34.83 2.82 -5.03
C LYS A 65 34.88 3.70 -3.79
N THR A 66 35.82 4.66 -3.77
CA THR A 66 35.92 5.69 -2.74
C THR A 66 34.66 6.57 -2.71
N ARG A 67 34.05 6.76 -1.53
CA ARG A 67 32.91 7.67 -1.36
C ARG A 67 33.39 9.11 -1.23
N SER A 68 32.97 9.99 -2.13
CA SER A 68 33.12 11.44 -1.92
C SER A 68 32.10 11.91 -0.87
N LYS A 69 32.54 12.66 0.13
CA LYS A 69 31.62 13.35 1.04
C LYS A 69 30.75 14.33 0.25
N ARG A 70 29.46 14.42 0.59
CA ARG A 70 28.56 15.43 0.02
C ARG A 70 29.11 16.82 0.33
N LYS A 71 29.12 17.72 -0.65
CA LYS A 71 29.48 19.14 -0.42
C LYS A 71 28.53 19.74 0.61
N THR A 72 29.07 20.16 1.75
CA THR A 72 28.33 20.87 2.80
C THR A 72 28.52 22.36 2.59
N TYR A 73 27.42 23.12 2.62
CA TYR A 73 27.44 24.58 2.58
C TYR A 73 27.19 25.13 4.00
N PRO A 74 27.81 26.25 4.38
CA PRO A 74 27.58 26.87 5.69
C PRO A 74 26.13 27.33 5.82
N THR A 75 25.57 27.27 7.03
CA THR A 75 24.24 27.79 7.30
C THR A 75 24.26 29.32 7.33
N VAL A 76 23.60 29.95 6.37
CA VAL A 76 23.38 31.40 6.37
C VAL A 76 22.34 31.75 7.43
N LYS A 77 22.74 32.49 8.47
CA LYS A 77 21.83 33.04 9.48
C LYS A 77 21.59 34.52 9.17
N LYS A 78 20.38 34.85 8.71
CA LYS A 78 19.94 36.26 8.61
C LYS A 78 19.75 36.78 10.03
N ARG A 79 20.58 37.74 10.46
CA ARG A 79 20.39 38.50 11.71
C ARG A 79 20.07 39.94 11.35
N HIS A 80 19.16 40.56 12.09
CA HIS A 80 18.94 42.00 12.02
C HIS A 80 20.15 42.70 12.68
N SER A 81 20.99 43.38 11.90
CA SER A 81 22.02 44.26 12.46
C SER A 81 21.35 45.55 12.94
N THR A 82 21.56 45.92 14.20
CA THR A 82 21.17 47.27 14.65
C THR A 82 22.04 48.30 13.92
N PRO A 83 21.45 49.37 13.35
CA PRO A 83 22.22 50.41 12.69
C PRO A 83 23.15 51.09 13.70
N LYS A 84 24.42 51.27 13.31
CA LYS A 84 25.43 51.97 14.13
C LYS A 84 24.98 53.42 14.30
N LYS A 85 24.77 53.88 15.55
CA LYS A 85 24.50 55.29 15.86
C LYS A 85 25.69 56.13 15.36
N SER A 86 25.43 57.07 14.46
CA SER A 86 26.41 58.08 14.07
C SER A 86 26.74 58.95 15.29
N ALA A 87 28.03 59.15 15.55
CA ALA A 87 28.48 60.05 16.61
C ALA A 87 28.09 61.49 16.25
N THR A 88 27.35 62.15 17.13
CA THR A 88 27.07 63.59 17.05
C THR A 88 28.39 64.35 17.18
N LYS A 89 28.80 65.09 16.14
CA LYS A 89 29.91 66.04 16.24
C LYS A 89 29.41 67.28 17.00
N ALA A 90 30.10 67.65 18.07
CA ALA A 90 29.87 68.91 18.77
C ALA A 90 30.36 70.09 17.92
N SER A 91 29.58 71.18 17.91
CA SER A 91 29.86 72.46 17.24
C SER A 91 30.93 73.28 17.95
#